data_AF-A0AAD6DLH0-F1
#
_entry.id   AF-A0AAD6DLH0-F1
#
_cell.length_a   1.000
_cell.length_b   1.000
_cell.length_c   1.000
_cell.angle_alpha   90.00
_cell.angle_beta   90.00
_cell.angle_gamma   90.00
#
_symmetry.space_group_name_H-M   'P 1'
#
loop_
_entity.id
_entity.type
_entity.pdbx_description
1 polymer ?
#
loop_
_entity_poly.entity_id
_entity_poly.type
_entity_poly.pdbx_seq_one_letter_code
_entity_poly.pdbx_strand_id
1 'polypeptide(L)'
;MPVGAGLISTWRVDTSSGIWIGYQIILGFRIGLGMQHATIAVPTVLEPRDIPVGFSLVFFCQQLGGAIFASVGENVFGQKTLAGLTRVIDDFDPETIVNTGATDLRRIVPVKDLHAVLVEYNSALHWVFIAGTFMAAFSALGAFALEWKSVKGKQGGPSDEED
;
A
#
# COMPACT_ATOMS: atom_id res chain seq x y z
N MET A 1 -6.96 5.13 0.32
CA MET A 1 -7.11 3.71 0.02
C MET A 1 -7.71 3.57 -1.38
N PRO A 2 -8.90 3.00 -1.71
CA PRO A 2 -9.25 2.63 -3.09
C PRO A 2 -9.16 3.73 -4.16
N VAL A 3 -9.69 4.94 -3.90
CA VAL A 3 -9.68 6.03 -4.90
C VAL A 3 -8.27 6.49 -5.29
N GLY A 4 -7.35 6.61 -4.32
CA GLY A 4 -5.96 7.00 -4.59
C GLY A 4 -5.14 5.88 -5.23
N ALA A 5 -5.38 4.63 -4.80
CA ALA A 5 -4.71 3.47 -5.38
C ALA A 5 -5.14 3.22 -6.84
N GLY A 6 -6.44 3.36 -7.15
CA GLY A 6 -6.96 3.25 -8.52
C GLY A 6 -6.49 4.37 -9.45
N LEU A 7 -6.26 5.57 -8.91
CA LEU A 7 -5.63 6.65 -9.68
C LEU A 7 -4.19 6.30 -10.07
N ILE A 8 -3.41 5.75 -9.14
CA ILE A 8 -2.02 5.31 -9.39
C ILE A 8 -1.97 4.15 -10.39
N SER A 9 -2.96 3.25 -10.42
CA SER A 9 -3.01 2.24 -11.47
C SER A 9 -3.18 2.82 -12.88
N THR A 10 -3.59 4.08 -13.04
CA THR A 10 -3.73 4.68 -14.39
C THR A 10 -2.40 5.22 -14.96
N TRP A 11 -1.27 5.04 -14.26
CA TRP A 11 0.02 5.56 -14.72
C TRP A 11 0.48 4.92 -16.03
N ARG A 12 0.67 5.77 -17.03
CA ARG A 12 1.31 5.43 -18.31
C ARG A 12 2.72 5.98 -18.36
N VAL A 13 3.55 5.46 -19.26
CA VAL A 13 4.95 5.86 -19.44
C VAL A 13 5.11 7.37 -19.69
N ASP A 14 4.12 8.02 -20.31
CA ASP A 14 4.11 9.48 -20.61
C ASP A 14 3.47 10.36 -19.53
N THR A 15 3.25 9.83 -18.32
CA THR A 15 2.58 10.60 -17.25
C THR A 15 3.44 11.78 -16.82
N SER A 16 2.88 12.99 -16.88
CA SER A 16 3.61 14.21 -16.50
C SER A 16 3.90 14.28 -15.00
N SER A 17 4.99 14.95 -14.65
CA SER A 17 5.44 15.09 -13.26
C SER A 17 4.40 15.76 -12.33
N GLY A 18 3.43 16.50 -12.87
CA GLY A 18 2.33 17.06 -12.08
C GLY A 18 1.28 16.03 -11.65
N ILE A 19 0.99 15.04 -12.52
CA ILE A 19 -0.07 14.06 -12.28
C ILE A 19 0.35 13.03 -11.22
N TRP A 20 1.58 12.48 -11.31
CA TRP A 20 2.05 11.52 -10.32
C TRP A 20 2.19 12.14 -8.92
N ILE A 21 2.68 13.39 -8.82
CA ILE A 21 2.74 14.15 -7.55
C ILE A 21 1.33 14.39 -6.99
N GLY A 22 0.39 14.84 -7.83
CA GLY A 22 -1.00 15.07 -7.42
C GLY A 22 -1.67 13.81 -6.85
N TYR A 23 -1.42 12.65 -7.46
CA TYR A 23 -1.98 11.38 -7.01
C TYR A 23 -1.37 10.93 -5.68
N GLN A 24 -0.06 11.13 -5.49
CA GLN A 24 0.64 10.86 -4.23
C GLN A 24 0.16 11.77 -3.09
N ILE A 25 -0.17 13.03 -3.36
CA ILE A 25 -0.75 13.94 -2.36
C ILE A 25 -2.11 13.42 -1.88
N ILE A 26 -3.01 13.04 -2.80
CA ILE A 26 -4.33 12.51 -2.46
C ILE A 26 -4.21 11.19 -1.68
N LEU A 27 -3.30 10.31 -2.10
CA LEU A 27 -3.02 9.05 -1.41
C LEU A 27 -2.46 9.30 -0.01
N GLY A 28 -1.43 10.16 0.12
CA GLY A 28 -0.78 10.50 1.38
C GLY A 28 -1.72 11.17 2.37
N PHE A 29 -2.56 12.10 1.90
CA PHE A 29 -3.60 12.73 2.73
C PHE A 29 -4.55 11.67 3.32
N ARG A 30 -4.94 10.69 2.51
CA ARG A 30 -5.83 9.63 2.98
C ARG A 30 -5.15 8.62 3.92
N ILE A 31 -3.85 8.36 3.75
CA ILE A 31 -3.06 7.55 4.69
C ILE A 31 -3.00 8.26 6.05
N GLY A 32 -2.71 9.56 6.05
CA GLY A 32 -2.66 10.36 7.28
C GLY A 32 -3.95 10.32 8.07
N LEU A 33 -5.11 10.46 7.40
CA LEU A 33 -6.42 10.36 8.06
C LEU A 33 -6.70 8.95 8.65
N GLY A 34 -6.24 7.88 7.99
CA GLY A 34 -6.47 6.51 8.44
C GLY A 34 -5.60 6.11 9.63
N MET A 35 -4.32 6.53 9.64
CA MET A 35 -3.37 6.16 10.70
C MET A 35 -3.76 6.72 12.07
N GLN A 36 -4.40 7.90 12.11
CA GLN A 36 -4.80 8.53 13.37
C GLN A 36 -6.00 7.83 14.04
N HIS A 37 -6.86 7.13 13.29
CA HIS A 37 -8.02 6.47 13.88
C HIS A 37 -7.66 5.35 14.86
N ALA A 38 -6.60 4.57 14.58
CA ALA A 38 -6.19 3.48 15.46
C ALA A 38 -5.72 4.00 16.84
N THR A 39 -4.99 5.12 16.85
CA THR A 39 -4.47 5.73 18.08
C THR A 39 -5.58 6.26 18.99
N ILE A 40 -6.71 6.67 18.43
CA ILE A 40 -7.89 7.12 19.18
C ILE A 40 -8.77 5.94 19.61
N ALA A 41 -8.85 4.88 18.78
CA ALA A 41 -9.70 3.72 19.04
C ALA A 41 -9.19 2.83 20.18
N VAL A 42 -7.88 2.56 20.24
CA VAL A 42 -7.30 1.65 21.26
C VAL A 42 -7.62 2.09 22.70
N PRO A 43 -7.37 3.33 23.12
CA PRO A 43 -7.67 3.75 24.50
C PRO A 43 -9.16 3.98 24.78
N THR A 44 -10.03 4.00 23.77
CA THR A 44 -11.48 4.25 23.97
C THR A 44 -12.27 2.97 24.18
N VAL A 45 -11.70 1.82 23.84
CA VAL A 45 -12.37 0.51 23.96
C VAL A 45 -11.69 -0.45 24.95
N LEU A 46 -10.50 -0.11 25.45
CA LEU A 46 -9.76 -0.88 26.46
C LEU A 46 -9.67 -0.14 27.79
N GLU A 47 -9.55 -0.92 28.87
CA GLU A 47 -9.23 -0.39 30.19
C GLU A 47 -7.78 0.12 30.24
N PRO A 48 -7.45 1.12 31.09
CA PRO A 48 -6.12 1.74 31.15
C PRO A 48 -4.95 0.75 31.30
N ARG A 49 -5.19 -0.37 31.97
CA ARG A 49 -4.20 -1.44 32.19
C ARG A 49 -3.83 -2.19 30.90
N ASP A 50 -4.77 -2.30 29.96
CA ASP A 50 -4.63 -3.11 28.75
C ASP A 50 -4.25 -2.29 27.52
N ILE A 51 -4.30 -0.95 27.60
CA ILE A 51 -3.93 -0.03 26.51
C ILE A 51 -2.58 -0.39 25.87
N PRO A 52 -1.48 -0.65 26.62
CA PRO A 52 -0.20 -1.00 26.01
C PRO A 52 -0.26 -2.29 25.19
N VAL A 53 -0.98 -3.31 25.70
CA VAL A 53 -1.18 -4.60 25.02
C VAL A 53 -1.99 -4.41 23.74
N GLY A 54 -3.05 -3.59 23.78
CA GLY A 54 -3.84 -3.22 22.61
C GLY A 54 -3.00 -2.54 21.52
N PHE A 55 -2.15 -1.58 21.89
CA PHE A 55 -1.23 -0.94 20.95
C PHE A 55 -0.23 -1.93 20.36
N SER A 56 0.36 -2.81 21.19
CA SER A 56 1.29 -3.83 20.70
C SER A 56 0.64 -4.77 19.68
N LEU A 57 -0.62 -5.18 19.90
CA LEU A 57 -1.35 -6.03 18.97
C LEU A 57 -1.64 -5.31 17.64
N VAL A 58 -2.06 -4.04 17.69
CA VAL A 58 -2.31 -3.23 16.49
C VAL A 58 -1.04 -3.06 15.67
N PHE A 59 0.09 -2.72 16.31
CA PHE A 59 1.37 -2.59 15.63
C PHE A 59 1.85 -3.93 15.06
N PHE A 60 1.68 -5.03 15.80
CA PHE A 60 2.00 -6.37 15.30
C PHE A 60 1.23 -6.70 14.02
N CYS A 61 -0.09 -6.51 14.03
CA CYS A 61 -0.94 -6.72 12.86
C CYS A 61 -0.54 -5.81 11.68
N GLN A 62 -0.20 -4.54 11.95
CA GLN A 62 0.25 -3.60 10.94
C GLN A 62 1.57 -4.04 10.29
N GLN A 63 2.56 -4.44 11.09
CA GLN A 63 3.86 -4.90 10.60
C GLN A 63 3.74 -6.24 9.86
N LEU A 64 2.94 -7.17 10.39
CA LEU A 64 2.69 -8.46 9.75
C LEU A 64 2.01 -8.30 8.39
N GLY A 65 0.95 -7.48 8.32
CA GLY A 65 0.27 -7.16 7.07
C GLY A 65 1.23 -6.51 6.07
N GLY A 66 2.01 -5.52 6.51
CA GLY A 66 3.02 -4.86 5.69
C GLY A 66 4.05 -5.86 5.12
N ALA A 67 4.56 -6.77 5.94
CA ALA A 67 5.55 -7.76 5.51
C ALA A 67 4.99 -8.76 4.50
N ILE A 68 3.82 -9.36 4.78
CA ILE A 68 3.20 -10.36 3.89
C ILE A 68 2.90 -9.73 2.53
N PHE A 69 2.27 -8.55 2.51
CA PHE A 69 1.86 -7.94 1.26
C PHE A 69 3.04 -7.33 0.48
N ALA A 70 4.10 -6.89 1.15
CA ALA A 70 5.35 -6.51 0.48
C ALA A 70 5.94 -7.72 -0.27
N SER A 71 6.02 -8.89 0.36
CA SER A 71 6.51 -10.10 -0.30
C SER A 71 5.64 -10.55 -1.49
N VAL A 72 4.31 -10.41 -1.39
CA VAL A 72 3.40 -10.68 -2.51
C VAL A 72 3.63 -9.69 -3.65
N GLY A 73 3.76 -8.40 -3.33
CA GLY A 73 4.03 -7.36 -4.32
C GLY A 73 5.33 -7.60 -5.08
N GLU A 74 6.41 -7.92 -4.36
CA GLU A 74 7.72 -8.24 -4.93
C GLU A 74 7.65 -9.47 -5.85
N ASN A 75 6.96 -10.52 -5.42
CA ASN A 75 6.81 -11.75 -6.21
C ASN A 75 6.01 -11.49 -7.51
N VAL A 76 4.87 -10.81 -7.40
CA VAL A 76 4.06 -10.45 -8.57
C VAL A 76 4.85 -9.57 -9.53
N PHE A 77 5.59 -8.58 -9.00
CA PHE A 77 6.43 -7.71 -9.79
C PHE A 77 7.52 -8.49 -10.54
N GLY A 78 8.29 -9.32 -9.84
CA GLY A 78 9.36 -10.12 -10.42
C GLY A 78 8.86 -11.08 -11.48
N GLN A 79 7.79 -11.83 -11.19
CA GLN A 79 7.19 -12.77 -12.14
C GLN A 79 6.65 -12.08 -13.40
N LYS A 80 5.96 -10.94 -13.25
CA LYS A 80 5.38 -10.22 -14.39
C LYS A 80 6.44 -9.53 -15.22
N THR A 81 7.47 -8.97 -14.60
CA THR A 81 8.59 -8.33 -15.28
C THR A 81 9.37 -9.38 -16.08
N LEU A 82 9.74 -10.49 -15.46
CA LEU A 82 10.47 -11.57 -16.14
C LEU A 82 9.65 -12.13 -17.32
N ALA A 83 8.37 -12.43 -17.11
CA ALA A 83 7.50 -12.93 -18.17
C ALA A 83 7.27 -11.95 -19.33
N GLY A 84 7.23 -10.63 -19.05
CA GLY A 84 7.12 -9.59 -20.07
C GLY A 84 8.42 -9.43 -20.86
N LEU A 85 9.55 -9.41 -20.16
CA LEU A 85 10.87 -9.22 -20.76
C LEU A 85 11.26 -10.40 -21.65
N THR A 86 11.05 -11.65 -21.24
CA THR A 86 11.35 -12.83 -22.08
C THR A 86 10.60 -12.83 -23.42
N ARG A 87 9.52 -12.03 -23.58
CA ARG A 87 8.79 -11.91 -24.85
C ARG A 87 9.35 -10.84 -25.79
N VAL A 88 10.17 -9.95 -25.28
CA VAL A 88 10.60 -8.72 -25.96
C VAL A 88 12.10 -8.74 -26.28
N ILE A 89 12.90 -9.46 -25.48
CA ILE A 89 14.35 -9.53 -25.62
C ILE A 89 14.80 -10.99 -25.67
N ASP A 90 15.43 -11.38 -26.78
CA ASP A 90 16.13 -12.67 -26.95
C ASP A 90 17.63 -12.59 -26.57
N ASP A 91 18.22 -11.39 -26.62
CA ASP A 91 19.67 -11.15 -26.49
C ASP A 91 20.14 -10.75 -25.07
N PHE A 92 19.23 -10.68 -24.09
CA PHE A 92 19.56 -10.16 -22.75
C PHE A 92 18.95 -11.02 -21.64
N ASP A 93 19.68 -11.19 -20.54
CA ASP A 93 19.21 -11.95 -19.39
C ASP A 93 18.13 -11.16 -18.61
N PRO A 94 16.89 -11.67 -18.53
CA PRO A 94 15.80 -11.01 -17.81
C PRO A 94 16.04 -10.90 -16.30
N GLU A 95 16.78 -11.83 -15.69
CA GLU A 95 17.08 -11.78 -14.24
C GLU A 95 17.97 -10.59 -13.88
N THR A 96 18.94 -10.29 -14.74
CA THR A 96 19.80 -9.10 -14.58
C THR A 96 18.96 -7.82 -14.56
N ILE A 97 17.91 -7.72 -15.38
CA ILE A 97 17.07 -6.51 -15.44
C ILE A 97 16.20 -6.36 -14.18
N VAL A 98 15.64 -7.46 -13.66
CA VAL A 98 14.87 -7.45 -12.41
C VAL A 98 15.75 -6.99 -11.24
N ASN A 99 17.01 -7.43 -11.18
CA ASN A 99 17.93 -7.10 -10.10
C ASN A 99 18.57 -5.69 -10.22
N THR A 100 18.73 -5.15 -11.44
CA THR A 100 19.39 -3.85 -11.65
C THR A 100 18.44 -2.66 -11.41
N GLY A 101 17.12 -2.87 -11.54
CA GLY A 101 16.10 -1.86 -11.26
C GLY A 101 15.94 -0.76 -12.32
N ALA A 102 14.83 -0.01 -12.23
CA ALA A 102 14.37 0.96 -13.24
C ALA A 102 15.37 2.07 -13.60
N THR A 103 16.24 2.46 -12.67
CA THR A 103 17.12 3.64 -12.82
C THR A 103 18.34 3.34 -13.67
N ASP A 104 18.94 2.16 -13.54
CA ASP A 104 20.12 1.75 -14.31
C ASP A 104 19.75 0.99 -15.60
N LEU A 105 18.48 0.65 -15.78
CA LEU A 105 17.89 0.06 -16.98
C LEU A 105 18.27 0.81 -18.28
N ARG A 106 18.35 2.15 -18.23
CA ARG A 106 18.78 2.99 -19.37
C ARG A 106 20.27 2.87 -19.72
N ARG A 107 21.08 2.34 -18.82
CA ARG A 107 22.53 2.17 -18.99
C ARG A 107 22.88 0.77 -19.48
N ILE A 108 22.07 -0.22 -19.13
CA ILE A 108 22.31 -1.64 -19.45
C ILE A 108 21.58 -2.10 -20.72
N VAL A 109 20.43 -1.50 -21.06
CA VAL A 109 19.63 -1.92 -22.24
C VAL A 109 19.99 -1.08 -23.47
N PRO A 110 20.25 -1.71 -24.64
CA PRO A 110 20.42 -1.00 -25.90
C PRO A 110 19.24 -0.10 -26.24
N VAL A 111 19.51 1.08 -26.82
CA VAL A 111 18.47 2.09 -27.14
C VAL A 111 17.33 1.54 -28.01
N LYS A 112 17.62 0.54 -28.85
CA LYS A 112 16.63 -0.15 -29.70
C LYS A 112 15.55 -0.89 -28.90
N ASP A 113 15.91 -1.49 -27.77
CA ASP A 113 15.03 -2.34 -26.97
C ASP A 113 14.51 -1.61 -25.73
N LEU A 114 15.13 -0.48 -25.38
CA LEU A 114 14.83 0.32 -24.19
C LEU A 114 13.36 0.71 -24.08
N HIS A 115 12.72 1.11 -25.18
CA HIS A 115 11.30 1.48 -25.17
C HIS A 115 10.40 0.28 -24.84
N ALA A 116 10.66 -0.87 -25.45
CA ALA A 116 9.86 -2.07 -25.25
C ALA A 116 10.03 -2.63 -23.82
N VAL A 117 11.26 -2.58 -23.28
CA VAL A 117 11.54 -2.95 -21.88
C VAL A 117 10.83 -2.00 -20.91
N LEU A 118 10.83 -0.69 -21.17
CA LEU A 118 10.10 0.29 -20.35
C LEU A 118 8.59 0.04 -20.34
N VAL A 119 8.02 -0.36 -21.47
CA VAL A 119 6.58 -0.70 -21.59
C VAL A 119 6.24 -1.94 -20.75
N GLU A 120 7.02 -3.02 -20.87
CA GLU A 120 6.79 -4.24 -20.09
C GLU A 120 7.02 -4.02 -18.59
N TYR A 121 8.03 -3.23 -18.22
CA TYR A 121 8.28 -2.85 -16.82
C TYR A 121 7.11 -2.04 -16.24
N ASN A 122 6.58 -1.08 -17.00
CA ASN A 122 5.41 -0.31 -16.60
C ASN A 122 4.15 -1.20 -16.49
N SER A 123 3.99 -2.16 -17.39
CA SER A 123 2.91 -3.17 -17.33
C SER A 123 2.99 -4.02 -16.06
N ALA A 124 4.19 -4.46 -15.68
CA ALA A 124 4.40 -5.20 -14.43
C ALA A 124 4.05 -4.35 -13.19
N LEU A 125 4.49 -3.08 -13.15
CA LEU A 125 4.12 -2.14 -12.09
C LEU A 125 2.61 -1.91 -12.02
N HIS A 126 1.95 -1.81 -13.17
CA HIS A 126 0.49 -1.63 -13.23
C HIS A 126 -0.25 -2.80 -12.56
N TRP A 127 0.20 -4.04 -12.77
CA TRP A 127 -0.35 -5.21 -12.07
C TRP A 127 -0.18 -5.14 -10.55
N VAL A 128 0.96 -4.66 -10.08
CA VAL A 128 1.22 -4.46 -8.64
C VAL A 128 0.29 -3.38 -8.07
N PHE A 129 0.10 -2.27 -8.79
CA PHE A 129 -0.81 -1.20 -8.36
C PHE A 129 -2.29 -1.63 -8.37
N ILE A 130 -2.71 -2.43 -9.33
CA ILE A 130 -4.04 -3.05 -9.35
C ILE A 130 -4.22 -3.96 -8.12
N ALA A 131 -3.26 -4.85 -7.86
CA ALA A 131 -3.30 -5.73 -6.69
C ALA A 131 -3.39 -4.91 -5.38
N GLY A 132 -2.58 -3.86 -5.26
CA GLY A 132 -2.65 -2.90 -4.14
C GLY A 132 -4.01 -2.23 -4.00
N THR A 133 -4.66 -1.90 -5.12
CA THR A 133 -6.00 -1.29 -5.14
C THR A 133 -7.08 -2.25 -4.64
N PHE A 134 -7.03 -3.52 -5.05
CA PHE A 134 -7.94 -4.56 -4.53
C PHE A 134 -7.77 -4.73 -3.03
N MET A 135 -6.53 -4.82 -2.54
CA MET A 135 -6.26 -4.93 -1.10
C MET A 135 -6.76 -3.71 -0.32
N ALA A 136 -6.56 -2.51 -0.86
CA ALA A 136 -7.09 -1.27 -0.30
C ALA A 136 -8.62 -1.26 -0.25
N ALA A 137 -9.31 -1.85 -1.24
CA ALA A 137 -10.75 -2.01 -1.25
C ALA A 137 -11.23 -3.03 -0.20
N PHE A 138 -10.56 -4.17 -0.08
CA PHE A 138 -10.86 -5.18 0.97
C PHE A 138 -10.65 -4.63 2.38
N SER A 139 -9.59 -3.86 2.60
CA SER A 139 -9.37 -3.18 3.88
C SER A 139 -10.49 -2.18 4.22
N ALA A 140 -11.03 -1.48 3.21
CA ALA A 140 -12.18 -0.61 3.41
C ALA A 140 -13.46 -1.39 3.78
N LEU A 141 -13.66 -2.60 3.24
CA LEU A 141 -14.75 -3.49 3.67
C LEU A 141 -14.56 -3.98 5.10
N GLY A 142 -13.33 -4.30 5.51
CA GLY A 142 -13.01 -4.65 6.90
C GLY A 142 -13.36 -3.54 7.89
N ALA A 143 -13.24 -2.27 7.48
CA ALA A 143 -13.64 -1.14 8.31
C ALA A 143 -15.17 -1.08 8.56
N PHE A 144 -15.99 -1.61 7.66
CA PHE A 144 -17.45 -1.72 7.89
C PHE A 144 -17.82 -2.88 8.83
N ALA A 145 -16.94 -3.86 9.01
CA ALA A 145 -17.15 -4.98 9.93
C ALA A 145 -16.75 -4.66 11.39
N LEU A 146 -16.06 -3.54 11.62
CA LEU A 146 -15.68 -3.11 12.97
C LEU A 146 -16.90 -2.52 13.69
N GLU A 147 -17.11 -2.95 14.94
CA GLU A 147 -18.15 -2.38 15.80
C GLU A 147 -17.95 -0.87 15.95
N TRP A 148 -19.01 -0.12 15.66
CA TRP A 148 -19.04 1.33 15.83
C TRP A 148 -19.19 1.66 17.31
N LYS A 149 -18.08 1.69 18.06
CA LYS A 149 -18.06 2.23 19.41
C LYS A 149 -17.79 3.73 19.42
N SER A 150 -18.66 4.46 20.10
CA SER A 150 -18.57 5.91 20.23
C SER A 150 -17.49 6.30 21.25
N VAL A 151 -16.69 7.30 20.88
CA VAL A 151 -15.69 7.95 21.76
C VAL A 151 -16.36 8.80 22.84
N LYS A 152 -17.68 9.07 22.74
CA LYS A 152 -18.43 9.75 23.80
C LYS A 152 -18.70 8.73 24.91
N GLY A 153 -17.85 8.74 25.93
CA GLY A 153 -18.02 7.91 27.12
C GLY A 153 -19.42 8.05 27.71
N LYS A 154 -19.94 6.95 28.27
CA LYS A 154 -21.06 7.02 29.21
C LYS A 154 -20.61 7.94 30.36
N GLN A 155 -21.06 9.19 30.36
CA GLN A 155 -21.16 9.98 31.58
C GLN A 155 -22.24 9.32 32.44
N GLY A 156 -21.87 8.37 33.29
CA GLY A 156 -22.41 8.29 34.64
C GLY A 156 -21.33 8.94 35.50
N GLY A 157 -21.48 10.19 35.91
CA GLY A 157 -22.35 10.55 37.04
C GLY A 157 -21.51 10.34 38.30
N PRO A 158 -21.19 11.40 39.08
CA PRO A 158 -20.30 11.28 40.22
C PRO A 158 -20.83 10.21 41.17
N SER A 159 -19.93 9.38 41.66
CA SER A 159 -20.12 8.61 42.87
C SER A 159 -20.55 9.57 43.97
N ASP A 160 -21.82 9.49 44.38
CA ASP A 160 -22.25 10.01 45.66
C ASP A 160 -21.48 9.22 46.73
N GLU A 161 -20.51 9.90 47.36
CA GLU A 161 -20.03 9.55 48.69
C GLU A 161 -21.16 9.79 49.71
N GLU A 162 -21.14 8.99 50.78
CA GLU A 162 -21.86 9.14 52.07
C GLU A 162 -23.30 8.61 52.17
N ASP A 163 -23.45 7.38 52.67
CA ASP A 163 -23.85 7.10 54.08
C ASP A 163 -23.60 5.63 54.46
#